data_AF-A0A2S7Q045-F1
#
_entry.id   AF-A0A2S7Q045-F1
#
_cell.length_a   1.000
_cell.length_b   1.000
_cell.length_c   1.000
_cell.angle_alpha   90.00
_cell.angle_beta   90.00
_cell.angle_gamma   90.00
#
_symmetry.space_group_name_H-M   'P 1'
#
loop_
_entity.id
_entity.type
_entity.pdbx_description
1 polymer ?
#
loop_
_entity_poly.entity_id
_entity_poly.type
_entity_poly.pdbx_seq_one_letter_code
_entity_poly.pdbx_strand_id
1 'polypeptide(L)'
;MVNLHLRSSPPPKFSKLQGGWWTNGEGKRYSLVVAVHTRPSPSLLSKQPSGRSPKGQPPGDFAFENTSTSVAASQMRNALNNLADTVSDPEQKKLFETEMDNFFALFRRYLNDKAKGNQLRSSDWDRIAPPAQNQVVDYNELANSESVSFLNKLAVLKLNGGLGTSMGCVGPKSVIEVRDGMSFLDLSVRQIEYLNRTYSVNVPFVLMNSFNTDDDTQNIIKKYEGHNIDILTFNQSRYPRILKDSLLPAPKSFDSPISDWYPPGHGDVFESLYNSGILDTLIKRGVEIVFLSNVDNLAPLIKLGNDFKKVSDFQKRIGSIPKIIELDHLTITGAVNLGRGVTLKGTVIIVATEGSTIDIPPGSILENVVVQGSLRLLEH
;
A
#
# COMPACT_ATOMS: atom_id res chain seq x y z
N MET A 1 -7.42 -21.66 -56.19
CA MET A 1 -8.67 -21.67 -55.39
C MET A 1 -8.35 -22.41 -54.10
N VAL A 2 -8.40 -21.90 -52.87
CA VAL A 2 -8.85 -20.63 -52.28
C VAL A 2 -7.89 -20.35 -51.11
N ASN A 3 -7.45 -19.09 -50.99
CA ASN A 3 -6.68 -18.56 -49.86
C ASN A 3 -7.57 -18.49 -48.60
N LEU A 4 -7.12 -19.04 -47.46
CA LEU A 4 -7.72 -18.79 -46.14
C LEU A 4 -6.85 -17.78 -45.38
N HIS A 5 -7.28 -16.51 -45.40
CA HIS A 5 -6.75 -15.47 -44.54
C HIS A 5 -7.29 -15.64 -43.11
N LEU A 6 -6.43 -16.02 -42.16
CA LEU A 6 -6.70 -15.86 -40.73
C LEU A 6 -6.48 -14.39 -40.37
N ARG A 7 -7.57 -13.62 -40.24
CA ARG A 7 -7.52 -12.28 -39.63
C ARG A 7 -7.27 -12.44 -38.13
N SER A 8 -6.10 -12.01 -37.67
CA SER A 8 -5.85 -11.73 -36.26
C SER A 8 -6.75 -10.56 -35.85
N SER A 9 -7.70 -10.82 -34.96
CA SER A 9 -8.46 -9.75 -34.33
C SER A 9 -7.58 -9.10 -33.25
N PRO A 10 -7.47 -7.76 -33.20
CA PRO A 10 -6.73 -7.10 -32.13
C PRO A 10 -7.38 -7.36 -30.77
N PRO A 11 -6.62 -7.38 -29.67
CA PRO A 11 -7.17 -7.54 -28.32
C PRO A 11 -8.18 -6.42 -28.01
N PRO A 12 -9.24 -6.70 -27.24
CA PRO A 12 -10.28 -5.73 -26.93
C PRO A 12 -9.67 -4.52 -26.19
N LYS A 13 -9.92 -3.32 -26.70
CA LYS A 13 -9.50 -2.06 -26.06
C LYS A 13 -10.43 -1.75 -24.88
N PHE A 14 -9.87 -1.58 -23.69
CA PHE A 14 -10.61 -1.10 -22.52
C PHE A 14 -10.59 0.43 -22.47
N SER A 15 -11.73 1.04 -22.16
CA SER A 15 -11.85 2.48 -21.91
C SER A 15 -12.16 2.73 -20.43
N LYS A 16 -11.41 3.65 -19.82
CA LYS A 16 -11.60 4.08 -18.43
C LYS A 16 -12.72 5.11 -18.36
N LEU A 17 -13.79 4.82 -17.64
CA LEU A 17 -14.83 5.80 -17.34
C LEU A 17 -14.49 6.55 -16.05
N GLN A 18 -14.88 7.83 -15.95
CA GLN A 18 -14.78 8.60 -14.70
C GLN A 18 -15.58 7.86 -13.61
N GLY A 19 -14.90 7.37 -12.57
CA GLY A 19 -15.52 6.66 -11.45
C GLY A 19 -14.95 5.27 -11.12
N GLY A 20 -13.83 4.84 -11.71
CA GLY A 20 -13.19 3.56 -11.35
C GLY A 20 -13.83 2.32 -12.00
N TRP A 21 -14.70 2.54 -12.99
CA TRP A 21 -15.35 1.49 -13.77
C TRP A 21 -14.63 1.26 -15.09
N TRP A 22 -14.45 -0.01 -15.46
CA TRP A 22 -13.87 -0.43 -16.73
C TRP A 22 -14.92 -1.16 -17.56
N THR A 23 -14.90 -0.97 -18.88
CA THR A 23 -15.75 -1.73 -19.80
C THR A 23 -14.91 -2.54 -20.77
N ASN A 24 -15.24 -3.82 -20.95
CA ASN A 24 -14.65 -4.62 -22.03
C ASN A 24 -15.28 -4.26 -23.38
N GLY A 25 -14.73 -4.79 -24.48
CA GLY A 25 -15.26 -4.62 -25.84
C GLY A 25 -16.68 -5.18 -26.06
N GLU A 26 -17.24 -5.89 -25.08
CA GLU A 26 -18.59 -6.46 -25.08
C GLU A 26 -19.57 -5.67 -24.18
N GLY A 27 -19.13 -4.56 -23.57
CA GLY A 27 -19.97 -3.69 -22.74
C GLY A 27 -20.18 -4.13 -21.29
N LYS A 28 -19.50 -5.18 -20.80
CA LYS A 28 -19.54 -5.58 -19.38
C LYS A 28 -18.72 -4.62 -18.52
N ARG A 29 -19.28 -4.22 -17.37
CA ARG A 29 -18.68 -3.25 -16.42
C ARG A 29 -17.98 -3.97 -15.27
N TYR A 30 -16.78 -3.52 -14.91
CA TYR A 30 -15.95 -4.05 -13.83
C TYR A 30 -15.60 -2.91 -12.84
N SER A 31 -15.55 -3.21 -11.53
CA SER A 31 -15.17 -2.25 -10.48
C SER A 31 -14.20 -2.85 -9.47
N LEU A 32 -13.24 -2.04 -9.01
CA LEU A 32 -12.40 -2.38 -7.86
C LEU A 32 -13.02 -1.79 -6.58
N VAL A 33 -13.19 -2.63 -5.55
CA VAL A 33 -13.62 -2.18 -4.21
C VAL A 33 -12.38 -2.00 -3.34
N VAL A 34 -12.07 -0.77 -2.97
CA VAL A 34 -11.01 -0.45 -2.01
C VAL A 34 -11.66 -0.31 -0.63
N ALA A 35 -11.36 -1.23 0.28
CA ALA A 35 -11.83 -1.14 1.67
C ALA A 35 -10.98 -0.11 2.44
N VAL A 36 -11.55 1.07 2.70
CA VAL A 36 -10.94 2.10 3.55
C VAL A 36 -11.69 2.13 4.89
N HIS A 37 -10.98 1.84 5.97
CA HIS A 37 -11.54 1.90 7.32
C HIS A 37 -11.20 3.27 7.94
N THR A 38 -12.15 4.19 7.99
CA THR A 38 -12.00 5.47 8.71
C THR A 38 -13.00 5.53 9.85
N ARG A 39 -12.51 5.84 11.06
CA ARG A 39 -13.35 6.21 12.21
C ARG A 39 -13.20 7.69 12.53
N PRO A 40 -14.27 8.35 13.03
CA PRO A 40 -14.28 9.79 13.25
C PRO A 40 -13.56 10.17 14.54
N SER A 41 -12.76 11.25 14.49
CA SER A 41 -12.20 11.92 15.67
C SER A 41 -13.05 13.15 16.05
N PRO A 42 -13.08 13.57 17.33
CA PRO A 42 -13.99 14.61 17.81
C PRO A 42 -13.58 16.03 17.42
N SER A 43 -14.59 16.87 17.25
CA SER A 43 -14.58 18.28 16.87
C SER A 43 -13.70 19.19 17.71
N LEU A 44 -12.90 20.04 17.06
CA LEU A 44 -12.27 21.22 17.67
C LEU A 44 -12.89 22.50 17.09
N LEU A 45 -13.27 23.41 18.01
CA LEU A 45 -13.96 24.66 17.75
C LEU A 45 -13.19 25.59 16.79
N SER A 46 -13.94 26.18 15.87
CA SER A 46 -13.50 27.22 14.93
C SER A 46 -13.21 28.56 15.63
N LYS A 47 -12.05 29.16 15.34
CA LYS A 47 -11.85 30.62 15.38
C LYS A 47 -11.56 31.11 13.97
N GLN A 48 -12.42 31.99 13.44
CA GLN A 48 -12.17 32.73 12.21
C GLN A 48 -11.08 33.79 12.44
N PRO A 49 -10.24 34.06 11.42
CA PRO A 49 -9.75 35.40 11.20
C PRO A 49 -10.19 35.96 9.84
N SER A 50 -10.36 37.27 9.87
CA SER A 50 -10.86 38.21 8.88
C SER A 50 -10.09 38.24 7.55
N GLY A 51 -10.82 38.57 6.49
CA GLY A 51 -10.39 38.49 5.10
C GLY A 51 -9.32 39.48 4.64
N ARG A 52 -8.63 39.06 3.57
CA ARG A 52 -7.97 39.92 2.56
C ARG A 52 -7.97 39.16 1.23
N SER A 53 -8.63 39.72 0.22
CA SER A 53 -8.71 39.18 -1.14
C SER A 53 -7.36 39.33 -1.87
N PRO A 54 -6.84 38.31 -2.59
CA PRO A 54 -5.68 38.51 -3.46
C PRO A 54 -6.11 39.14 -4.79
N LYS A 55 -5.39 40.21 -5.17
CA LYS A 55 -5.47 40.87 -6.48
C LYS A 55 -5.10 39.87 -7.60
N GLY A 56 -5.82 39.93 -8.72
CA GLY A 56 -5.56 39.10 -9.89
C GLY A 56 -4.16 39.32 -10.49
N GLN A 57 -3.49 38.23 -10.84
CA GLN A 57 -2.21 38.23 -11.55
C GLN A 57 -2.40 38.62 -13.04
N PRO A 58 -1.42 39.31 -13.64
CA PRO A 58 -1.52 39.80 -15.01
C PRO A 58 -1.32 38.66 -16.04
N PRO A 59 -1.83 38.80 -17.29
CA PRO A 59 -1.83 37.74 -18.31
C PRO A 59 -0.44 37.24 -18.79
N GLY A 60 0.64 37.96 -18.48
CA GLY A 60 1.99 37.64 -18.95
C GLY A 60 2.66 36.46 -18.24
N ASP A 61 2.38 36.25 -16.95
CA ASP A 61 3.01 35.19 -16.15
C ASP A 61 2.55 33.79 -16.60
N PHE A 62 1.26 33.64 -16.93
CA PHE A 62 0.69 32.38 -17.42
C PHE A 62 1.28 31.92 -18.77
N ALA A 63 1.63 32.85 -19.66
CA ALA A 63 2.22 32.50 -20.95
C ALA A 63 3.70 32.05 -20.82
N PHE A 64 4.43 32.66 -19.90
CA PHE A 64 5.82 32.30 -19.61
C PHE A 64 5.94 30.97 -18.87
N GLU A 65 5.04 30.70 -17.91
CA GLU A 65 4.96 29.41 -17.19
C GLU A 65 4.54 28.25 -18.10
N ASN A 66 3.63 28.48 -19.07
CA ASN A 66 3.26 27.45 -20.04
C ASN A 66 4.40 27.09 -21.00
N THR A 67 5.25 28.06 -21.35
CA THR A 67 6.40 27.80 -22.23
C THR A 67 7.49 27.03 -21.49
N SER A 68 7.78 27.40 -20.23
CA SER A 68 8.80 26.72 -19.42
C SER A 68 8.41 25.27 -19.06
N THR A 69 7.13 25.01 -18.79
CA THR A 69 6.61 23.65 -18.56
C THR A 69 6.71 22.76 -19.81
N SER A 70 6.43 23.30 -20.99
CA SER A 70 6.59 22.55 -22.25
C SER A 70 8.05 22.17 -22.53
N VAL A 71 9.00 23.06 -22.25
CA VAL A 71 10.44 22.78 -22.41
C VAL A 71 10.90 21.70 -21.43
N ALA A 72 10.52 21.79 -20.16
CA ALA A 72 10.85 20.79 -19.16
C ALA A 72 10.27 19.40 -19.51
N ALA A 73 9.03 19.34 -20.03
CA ALA A 73 8.45 18.10 -20.51
C ALA A 73 9.22 17.50 -21.69
N SER A 74 9.64 18.32 -22.67
CA SER A 74 10.45 17.85 -23.81
C SER A 74 11.81 17.30 -23.36
N GLN A 75 12.50 18.00 -22.45
CA GLN A 75 13.76 17.53 -21.88
C GLN A 75 13.60 16.21 -21.14
N MET A 76 12.55 16.06 -20.32
CA MET A 76 12.23 14.81 -19.65
C MET A 76 11.99 13.68 -20.67
N ARG A 77 11.20 13.94 -21.72
CA ARG A 77 10.90 12.92 -22.74
C ARG A 77 12.17 12.41 -23.41
N ASN A 78 13.07 13.31 -23.78
CA ASN A 78 14.35 12.94 -24.38
C ASN A 78 15.22 12.11 -23.42
N ALA A 79 15.25 12.49 -22.13
CA ALA A 79 15.99 11.74 -21.12
C ALA A 79 15.43 10.32 -20.91
N LEU A 80 14.10 10.17 -20.92
CA LEU A 80 13.44 8.86 -20.79
C LEU A 80 13.66 7.98 -22.03
N ASN A 81 13.63 8.54 -23.23
CA ASN A 81 13.95 7.80 -24.46
C ASN A 81 15.41 7.30 -24.42
N ASN A 82 16.35 8.18 -24.04
CA ASN A 82 17.75 7.79 -23.90
C ASN A 82 17.93 6.67 -22.86
N LEU A 83 17.16 6.70 -21.77
CA LEU A 83 17.14 5.63 -20.77
C LEU A 83 16.61 4.32 -21.36
N ALA A 84 15.51 4.34 -22.09
CA ALA A 84 14.93 3.16 -22.73
C ALA A 84 15.86 2.55 -23.79
N ASP A 85 16.65 3.38 -24.47
CA ASP A 85 17.66 2.92 -25.44
C ASP A 85 18.85 2.18 -24.81
N THR A 86 19.04 2.29 -23.49
CA THR A 86 20.08 1.51 -22.78
C THR A 86 19.70 0.05 -22.53
N VAL A 87 18.44 -0.34 -22.78
CA VAL A 87 17.96 -1.72 -22.57
C VAL A 87 18.32 -2.59 -23.77
N SER A 88 19.12 -3.64 -23.53
CA SER A 88 19.57 -4.56 -24.58
C SER A 88 18.50 -5.55 -25.02
N ASP A 89 17.68 -6.05 -24.09
CA ASP A 89 16.67 -7.09 -24.38
C ASP A 89 15.39 -6.48 -24.99
N PRO A 90 14.92 -6.93 -26.16
CA PRO A 90 13.74 -6.36 -26.83
C PRO A 90 12.43 -6.47 -26.05
N GLU A 91 12.22 -7.57 -25.31
CA GLU A 91 10.98 -7.75 -24.54
C GLU A 91 10.97 -6.86 -23.29
N GLN A 92 12.08 -6.84 -22.55
CA GLN A 92 12.28 -5.95 -21.41
C GLN A 92 12.25 -4.48 -21.84
N LYS A 93 12.80 -4.14 -23.01
CA LYS A 93 12.75 -2.78 -23.56
C LYS A 93 11.30 -2.32 -23.75
N LYS A 94 10.44 -3.15 -24.33
CA LYS A 94 9.02 -2.80 -24.55
C LYS A 94 8.26 -2.58 -23.23
N LEU A 95 8.50 -3.43 -22.23
CA LEU A 95 7.91 -3.26 -20.90
C LEU A 95 8.40 -1.94 -20.26
N PHE A 96 9.71 -1.71 -20.30
CA PHE A 96 10.32 -0.52 -19.72
C PHE A 96 9.90 0.77 -20.44
N GLU A 97 9.75 0.76 -21.77
CA GLU A 97 9.17 1.89 -22.53
C GLU A 97 7.76 2.23 -22.06
N THR A 98 6.94 1.21 -21.79
CA THR A 98 5.58 1.39 -21.25
C THR A 98 5.63 2.04 -19.86
N GLU A 99 6.56 1.62 -19.00
CA GLU A 99 6.77 2.26 -17.70
C GLU A 99 7.20 3.72 -17.84
N MET A 100 8.12 4.01 -18.77
CA MET A 100 8.60 5.38 -19.03
C MET A 100 7.51 6.28 -19.61
N ASP A 101 6.62 5.75 -20.45
CA ASP A 101 5.45 6.44 -20.96
C ASP A 101 4.46 6.79 -19.84
N ASN A 102 4.17 5.84 -18.96
CA ASN A 102 3.29 6.05 -17.82
C ASN A 102 3.88 7.08 -16.84
N PHE A 103 5.17 7.00 -16.56
CA PHE A 103 5.88 8.00 -15.77
C PHE A 103 5.85 9.39 -16.43
N PHE A 104 6.04 9.47 -17.75
CA PHE A 104 5.99 10.74 -18.47
C PHE A 104 4.60 11.38 -18.39
N ALA A 105 3.53 10.58 -18.51
CA ALA A 105 2.16 11.06 -18.33
C ALA A 105 1.94 11.63 -16.91
N LEU A 106 2.46 10.95 -15.88
CA LEU A 106 2.43 11.42 -14.50
C LEU A 106 3.22 12.73 -14.32
N PHE A 107 4.43 12.80 -14.88
CA PHE A 107 5.29 13.99 -14.80
C PHE A 107 4.66 15.20 -15.49
N ARG A 108 4.06 15.00 -16.68
CA ARG A 108 3.34 16.05 -17.40
C ARG A 108 2.15 16.56 -16.60
N ARG A 109 1.39 15.66 -15.96
CA ARG A 109 0.30 16.06 -15.05
C ARG A 109 0.83 16.88 -13.88
N TYR A 110 1.93 16.44 -13.25
CA TYR A 110 2.59 17.18 -12.18
C TYR A 110 3.00 18.60 -12.60
N LEU A 111 3.60 18.78 -13.78
CA LEU A 111 3.95 20.12 -14.28
C LEU A 111 2.72 21.00 -14.50
N ASN A 112 1.65 20.44 -15.08
CA ASN A 112 0.40 21.16 -15.30
C ASN A 112 -0.26 21.59 -13.98
N ASP A 113 -0.24 20.72 -12.98
CA ASP A 113 -0.84 21.00 -11.67
C ASP A 113 0.01 22.01 -10.89
N LYS A 114 1.35 21.91 -11.00
CA LYS A 114 2.28 22.90 -10.43
C LYS A 114 2.08 24.29 -11.03
N ALA A 115 1.91 24.40 -12.36
CA ALA A 115 1.64 25.67 -13.03
C ALA A 115 0.29 26.28 -12.64
N LYS A 116 -0.71 25.45 -12.30
CA LYS A 116 -2.00 25.93 -11.79
C LYS A 116 -1.93 26.42 -10.33
N GLY A 117 -0.79 26.22 -9.65
CA GLY A 117 -0.64 26.40 -8.21
C GLY A 117 -1.39 25.31 -7.46
N ASN A 118 -0.66 24.35 -6.86
CA ASN A 118 -1.16 23.20 -6.09
C ASN A 118 -1.94 23.55 -4.80
N GLN A 119 -2.60 24.69 -4.74
CA GLN A 119 -3.52 25.03 -3.66
C GLN A 119 -4.92 24.62 -4.08
N LEU A 120 -5.55 23.76 -3.27
CA LEU A 120 -7.01 23.74 -3.19
C LEU A 120 -7.43 25.18 -2.97
N ARG A 121 -8.00 25.80 -4.00
CA ARG A 121 -8.42 27.20 -3.89
C ARG A 121 -9.50 27.24 -2.82
N SER A 122 -9.63 28.35 -2.10
CA SER A 122 -10.71 28.49 -1.10
C SER A 122 -12.08 28.17 -1.71
N SER A 123 -12.27 28.45 -3.00
CA SER A 123 -13.47 28.11 -3.78
C SER A 123 -13.69 26.61 -4.02
N ASP A 124 -12.66 25.78 -3.92
CA ASP A 124 -12.76 24.33 -4.00
C ASP A 124 -13.15 23.73 -2.64
N TRP A 125 -12.78 24.39 -1.54
CA TRP A 125 -13.21 24.00 -0.18
C TRP A 125 -14.73 24.10 -0.03
N ASP A 126 -15.33 25.15 -0.61
CA ASP A 126 -16.79 25.35 -0.63
C ASP A 126 -17.55 24.24 -1.40
N ARG A 127 -16.84 23.43 -2.19
CA ARG A 127 -17.41 22.30 -2.96
C ARG A 127 -17.31 20.96 -2.23
N ILE A 128 -16.61 20.91 -1.10
CA ILE A 128 -16.45 19.70 -0.32
C ILE A 128 -17.66 19.60 0.63
N ALA A 129 -18.44 18.54 0.46
CA ALA A 129 -19.56 18.21 1.34
C ALA A 129 -19.30 16.86 2.04
N PRO A 130 -19.83 16.65 3.26
CA PRO A 130 -19.89 15.33 3.86
C PRO A 130 -20.55 14.32 2.90
N PRO A 131 -20.09 13.05 2.88
CA PRO A 131 -20.71 12.04 2.03
C PRO A 131 -22.20 11.91 2.36
N ALA A 132 -23.01 11.73 1.32
CA ALA A 132 -24.43 11.47 1.50
C ALA A 132 -24.63 10.12 2.21
N GLN A 133 -25.74 9.96 2.92
CA GLN A 133 -26.01 8.78 3.76
C GLN A 133 -26.03 7.45 2.99
N ASN A 134 -26.22 7.48 1.67
CA ASN A 134 -26.16 6.30 0.78
C ASN A 134 -24.76 6.03 0.19
N GLN A 135 -23.79 6.92 0.34
CA GLN A 135 -22.44 6.75 -0.18
C GLN A 135 -21.54 5.96 0.77
N VAL A 136 -21.86 5.99 2.07
CA VAL A 136 -21.16 5.24 3.12
C VAL A 136 -22.21 4.51 3.93
N VAL A 137 -22.26 3.18 3.76
CA VAL A 137 -23.21 2.31 4.46
C VAL A 137 -22.55 1.78 5.72
N ASP A 138 -23.29 1.74 6.84
CA ASP A 138 -22.78 1.17 8.08
C ASP A 138 -22.59 -0.35 7.93
N TYR A 139 -21.51 -0.87 8.50
CA TYR A 139 -21.20 -2.30 8.43
C TYR A 139 -22.35 -3.18 8.97
N ASN A 140 -23.04 -2.72 10.02
CA ASN A 140 -24.14 -3.46 10.65
C ASN A 140 -25.39 -3.52 9.77
N GLU A 141 -25.50 -2.65 8.76
CA GLU A 141 -26.62 -2.62 7.81
C GLU A 141 -26.38 -3.55 6.60
N LEU A 142 -25.16 -4.08 6.45
CA LEU A 142 -24.83 -5.00 5.37
C LEU A 142 -25.52 -6.35 5.58
N ALA A 143 -26.18 -6.85 4.54
CA ALA A 143 -26.82 -8.16 4.58
C ALA A 143 -25.78 -9.29 4.72
N ASN A 144 -25.93 -10.13 5.74
CA ASN A 144 -25.13 -11.35 5.93
C ASN A 144 -25.71 -12.54 5.15
N SER A 145 -25.98 -12.36 3.86
CA SER A 145 -26.36 -13.49 3.01
C SER A 145 -25.11 -14.27 2.58
N GLU A 146 -24.86 -15.39 3.26
CA GLU A 146 -23.78 -16.31 2.92
C GLU A 146 -24.04 -16.96 1.56
N SER A 147 -23.47 -16.38 0.51
CA SER A 147 -23.52 -16.98 -0.83
C SER A 147 -22.12 -17.32 -1.30
N VAL A 148 -21.78 -18.61 -1.16
CA VAL A 148 -20.52 -19.22 -1.62
C VAL A 148 -20.25 -18.93 -3.10
N SER A 149 -21.29 -18.68 -3.90
CA SER A 149 -21.15 -18.35 -5.32
C SER A 149 -20.34 -17.06 -5.58
N PHE A 150 -20.32 -16.11 -4.66
CA PHE A 150 -19.52 -14.89 -4.81
C PHE A 150 -18.02 -15.13 -4.58
N LEU A 151 -17.66 -16.16 -3.81
CA LEU A 151 -16.25 -16.51 -3.57
C LEU A 151 -15.57 -16.96 -4.86
N ASN A 152 -16.29 -17.67 -5.75
CA ASN A 152 -15.76 -18.06 -7.07
C ASN A 152 -15.52 -16.85 -8.00
N LYS A 153 -16.11 -15.70 -7.71
CA LYS A 153 -15.94 -14.45 -8.45
C LYS A 153 -14.94 -13.49 -7.79
N LEU A 154 -14.33 -13.89 -6.68
CA LEU A 154 -13.44 -13.08 -5.88
C LEU A 154 -11.98 -13.49 -6.10
N ALA A 155 -11.08 -12.51 -6.18
CA ALA A 155 -9.65 -12.70 -5.97
C ALA A 155 -9.17 -11.82 -4.82
N VAL A 156 -8.18 -12.29 -4.06
CA VAL A 156 -7.58 -11.55 -2.95
C VAL A 156 -6.22 -11.04 -3.38
N LEU A 157 -6.04 -9.71 -3.40
CA LEU A 157 -4.76 -9.06 -3.73
C LEU A 157 -4.14 -8.43 -2.48
N LYS A 158 -2.90 -8.82 -2.18
CA LYS A 158 -2.11 -8.21 -1.11
C LYS A 158 -1.00 -7.33 -1.67
N LEU A 159 -0.92 -6.10 -1.15
CA LEU A 159 0.18 -5.20 -1.44
C LEU A 159 1.44 -5.65 -0.68
N ASN A 160 2.46 -6.06 -1.44
CA ASN A 160 3.72 -6.67 -0.96
C ASN A 160 4.97 -5.93 -1.46
N GLY A 161 4.83 -4.65 -1.83
CA GLY A 161 5.96 -3.80 -2.24
C GLY A 161 6.77 -3.21 -1.07
N GLY A 162 6.27 -3.35 0.16
CA GLY A 162 6.86 -2.73 1.35
C GLY A 162 8.04 -3.51 1.93
N LEU A 163 9.11 -2.80 2.28
CA LEU A 163 10.26 -3.37 3.01
C LEU A 163 10.08 -3.27 4.53
N GLY A 164 10.71 -4.19 5.25
CA GLY A 164 10.77 -4.23 6.71
C GLY A 164 11.71 -3.21 7.36
N THR A 165 12.31 -2.30 6.58
CA THR A 165 13.38 -1.39 7.05
C THR A 165 12.95 -0.47 8.19
N SER A 166 11.69 0.00 8.18
CA SER A 166 11.13 0.81 9.27
C SER A 166 11.09 0.06 10.61
N MET A 167 11.00 -1.27 10.55
CA MET A 167 11.03 -2.19 11.69
C MET A 167 12.44 -2.74 11.97
N GLY A 168 13.46 -2.27 11.24
CA GLY A 168 14.85 -2.72 11.39
C GLY A 168 15.15 -4.09 10.76
N CYS A 169 14.27 -4.61 9.90
CA CYS A 169 14.45 -5.88 9.20
C CYS A 169 14.94 -5.66 7.77
N VAL A 170 15.69 -6.64 7.25
CA VAL A 170 16.09 -6.72 5.83
C VAL A 170 15.09 -7.60 5.09
N GLY A 171 14.70 -7.21 3.88
CA GLY A 171 13.76 -7.94 3.04
C GLY A 171 12.30 -7.46 3.11
N PRO A 172 11.36 -8.21 2.48
CA PRO A 172 9.96 -7.84 2.40
C PRO A 172 9.29 -7.86 3.78
N LYS A 173 8.44 -6.86 4.05
CA LYS A 173 7.72 -6.75 5.33
C LYS A 173 6.82 -7.95 5.60
N SER A 174 6.33 -8.59 4.55
CA SER A 174 5.44 -9.77 4.63
C SER A 174 6.08 -10.99 5.29
N VAL A 175 7.41 -11.06 5.32
CA VAL A 175 8.19 -12.21 5.82
C VAL A 175 8.49 -12.08 7.32
N ILE A 176 8.28 -10.89 7.89
CA ILE A 176 8.50 -10.65 9.31
C ILE A 176 7.55 -11.54 10.12
N GLU A 177 8.13 -12.29 11.07
CA GLU A 177 7.39 -13.12 12.00
C GLU A 177 6.46 -12.26 12.87
N VAL A 178 5.19 -12.62 12.89
CA VAL A 178 4.14 -11.94 13.65
C VAL A 178 3.73 -12.76 14.87
N ARG A 179 3.53 -14.07 14.70
CA ARG A 179 2.99 -14.93 15.75
C ARG A 179 3.38 -16.38 15.57
N ASP A 180 3.89 -17.01 16.63
CA ASP A 180 4.14 -18.45 16.71
C ASP A 180 4.97 -18.98 15.51
N GLY A 181 6.05 -18.29 15.13
CA GLY A 181 6.86 -18.67 13.96
C GLY A 181 6.25 -18.32 12.60
N MET A 182 5.05 -17.73 12.56
CA MET A 182 4.34 -17.38 11.32
C MET A 182 4.53 -15.92 10.96
N SER A 183 4.85 -15.69 9.69
CA SER A 183 4.92 -14.37 9.06
C SER A 183 3.54 -13.83 8.65
N PHE A 184 3.46 -12.56 8.25
CA PHE A 184 2.25 -11.99 7.65
C PHE A 184 1.78 -12.78 6.42
N LEU A 185 2.73 -13.23 5.60
CA LEU A 185 2.45 -14.04 4.43
C LEU A 185 1.87 -15.41 4.82
N ASP A 186 2.48 -16.07 5.81
CA ASP A 186 1.98 -17.36 6.33
C ASP A 186 0.53 -17.24 6.82
N LEU A 187 0.23 -16.17 7.58
CA LEU A 187 -1.12 -15.93 8.09
C LEU A 187 -2.12 -15.69 6.95
N SER A 188 -1.74 -14.93 5.93
CA SER A 188 -2.58 -14.66 4.76
C SER A 188 -2.87 -15.94 3.96
N VAL A 189 -1.83 -16.76 3.73
CA VAL A 189 -1.97 -18.05 3.03
C VAL A 189 -2.90 -18.99 3.82
N ARG A 190 -2.72 -19.11 5.14
CA ARG A 190 -3.57 -19.96 5.98
C ARG A 190 -5.03 -19.51 6.01
N GLN A 191 -5.29 -18.21 5.99
CA GLN A 191 -6.67 -17.67 5.93
C GLN A 191 -7.37 -18.08 4.64
N ILE A 192 -6.69 -17.97 3.50
CA ILE A 192 -7.26 -18.30 2.20
C ILE A 192 -7.36 -19.81 2.02
N GLU A 193 -6.37 -20.58 2.47
CA GLU A 193 -6.43 -22.03 2.47
C GLU A 193 -7.60 -22.55 3.32
N TYR A 194 -7.81 -21.97 4.50
CA TYR A 194 -8.97 -22.27 5.35
C TYR A 194 -10.29 -21.93 4.64
N LEU A 195 -10.38 -20.78 3.97
CA LEU A 195 -11.54 -20.38 3.18
C LEU A 195 -11.82 -21.38 2.04
N ASN A 196 -10.80 -21.73 1.25
CA ASN A 196 -10.89 -22.67 0.14
C ASN A 196 -11.35 -24.06 0.61
N ARG A 197 -10.81 -24.54 1.74
CA ARG A 197 -11.21 -25.83 2.35
C ARG A 197 -12.63 -25.82 2.89
N THR A 198 -13.02 -24.76 3.60
CA THR A 198 -14.32 -24.66 4.27
C THR A 198 -15.47 -24.59 3.26
N TYR A 199 -15.28 -23.80 2.20
CA TYR A 199 -16.33 -23.58 1.20
C TYR A 199 -16.15 -24.40 -0.08
N SER A 200 -15.11 -25.23 -0.16
CA SER A 200 -14.76 -26.02 -1.36
C SER A 200 -14.65 -25.16 -2.63
N VAL A 201 -13.94 -24.04 -2.51
CA VAL A 201 -13.68 -23.06 -3.60
C VAL A 201 -12.19 -22.92 -3.84
N ASN A 202 -11.82 -22.24 -4.93
CA ASN A 202 -10.43 -21.89 -5.24
C ASN A 202 -10.33 -20.38 -5.50
N VAL A 203 -10.15 -19.61 -4.44
CA VAL A 203 -9.95 -18.15 -4.50
C VAL A 203 -8.49 -17.87 -4.87
N PRO A 204 -8.21 -17.16 -5.99
CA PRO A 204 -6.85 -16.76 -6.35
C PRO A 204 -6.25 -15.79 -5.34
N PHE A 205 -5.02 -16.04 -4.93
CA PHE A 205 -4.24 -15.17 -4.05
C PHE A 205 -3.16 -14.45 -4.85
N VAL A 206 -3.27 -13.13 -4.96
CA VAL A 206 -2.39 -12.30 -5.79
C VAL A 206 -1.48 -11.44 -4.92
N LEU A 207 -0.17 -11.49 -5.15
CA LEU A 207 0.82 -10.64 -4.50
C LEU A 207 1.33 -9.58 -5.47
N MET A 208 1.16 -8.31 -5.13
CA MET A 208 1.77 -7.19 -5.84
C MET A 208 3.13 -6.86 -5.21
N ASN A 209 4.20 -7.29 -5.86
CA ASN A 209 5.57 -7.11 -5.41
C ASN A 209 6.15 -5.76 -5.88
N SER A 210 7.38 -5.48 -5.48
CA SER A 210 8.22 -4.42 -6.06
C SER A 210 9.55 -5.03 -6.50
N PHE A 211 10.33 -4.31 -7.31
CA PHE A 211 11.72 -4.69 -7.61
C PHE A 211 12.61 -4.86 -6.36
N ASN A 212 12.20 -4.39 -5.17
CA ASN A 212 12.91 -4.63 -3.92
C ASN A 212 12.47 -5.91 -3.19
N THR A 213 11.34 -6.50 -3.56
CA THR A 213 10.71 -7.60 -2.82
C THR A 213 10.42 -8.83 -3.67
N ASP A 214 10.46 -8.71 -5.00
CA ASP A 214 10.03 -9.76 -5.92
C ASP A 214 10.89 -11.02 -5.80
N ASP A 215 12.22 -10.90 -5.92
CA ASP A 215 13.13 -12.05 -5.86
C ASP A 215 13.04 -12.81 -4.53
N ASP A 216 13.00 -12.08 -3.42
CA ASP A 216 12.83 -12.65 -2.07
C ASP A 216 11.47 -13.35 -1.97
N THR A 217 10.41 -12.73 -2.49
CA THR A 217 9.05 -13.30 -2.46
C THR A 217 8.98 -14.58 -3.31
N GLN A 218 9.58 -14.60 -4.50
CA GLN A 218 9.63 -15.79 -5.38
C GLN A 218 10.30 -17.00 -4.71
N ASN A 219 11.32 -16.76 -3.88
CA ASN A 219 11.96 -17.84 -3.14
C ASN A 219 11.10 -18.34 -1.97
N ILE A 220 10.37 -17.44 -1.31
CA ILE A 220 9.56 -17.75 -0.14
C ILE A 220 8.26 -18.47 -0.53
N ILE A 221 7.64 -18.10 -1.64
CA ILE A 221 6.39 -18.73 -2.08
C ILE A 221 6.53 -20.23 -2.37
N LYS A 222 7.74 -20.71 -2.70
CA LYS A 222 8.05 -22.14 -2.89
C LYS A 222 7.70 -22.98 -1.66
N LYS A 223 7.74 -22.38 -0.46
CA LYS A 223 7.30 -23.01 0.80
C LYS A 223 5.84 -23.47 0.73
N TYR A 224 5.02 -22.80 -0.06
CA TYR A 224 3.59 -23.08 -0.18
C TYR A 224 3.24 -24.01 -1.35
N GLU A 225 4.24 -24.53 -2.08
CA GLU A 225 4.01 -25.56 -3.10
C GLU A 225 3.35 -26.79 -2.46
N GLY A 226 2.17 -27.17 -2.96
CA GLY A 226 1.37 -28.27 -2.43
C GLY A 226 0.27 -27.87 -1.42
N HIS A 227 0.21 -26.60 -1.01
CA HIS A 227 -0.95 -26.08 -0.29
C HIS A 227 -2.16 -25.90 -1.24
N ASN A 228 -3.38 -25.94 -0.69
CA ASN A 228 -4.60 -25.74 -1.48
C ASN A 228 -4.89 -24.25 -1.75
N ILE A 229 -3.95 -23.59 -2.42
CA ILE A 229 -4.01 -22.17 -2.76
C ILE A 229 -3.30 -21.92 -4.09
N ASP A 230 -3.88 -21.05 -4.92
CA ASP A 230 -3.23 -20.59 -6.15
C ASP A 230 -2.64 -19.20 -5.93
N ILE A 231 -1.31 -19.14 -5.87
CA ILE A 231 -0.55 -17.91 -5.62
C ILE A 231 -0.07 -17.35 -6.96
N LEU A 232 -0.57 -16.18 -7.33
CA LEU A 232 -0.12 -15.39 -8.47
C LEU A 232 0.71 -14.21 -7.97
N THR A 233 1.77 -13.88 -8.68
CA THR A 233 2.64 -12.75 -8.32
C THR A 233 2.88 -11.86 -9.54
N PHE A 234 2.87 -10.56 -9.35
CA PHE A 234 3.36 -9.61 -10.35
C PHE A 234 4.15 -8.50 -9.70
N ASN A 235 5.07 -7.93 -10.48
CA ASN A 235 5.86 -6.79 -10.06
C ASN A 235 5.16 -5.48 -10.46
N GLN A 236 5.20 -4.49 -9.57
CA GLN A 236 4.75 -3.14 -9.89
C GLN A 236 5.80 -2.39 -10.69
N SER A 237 5.40 -1.27 -11.31
CA SER A 237 6.31 -0.51 -12.16
C SER A 237 7.50 0.08 -11.39
N ARG A 238 8.58 0.35 -12.12
CA ARG A 238 9.79 0.98 -11.58
C ARG A 238 10.03 2.35 -12.22
N TYR A 239 9.85 3.43 -11.45
CA TYR A 239 10.01 4.79 -11.97
C TYR A 239 11.34 5.44 -11.55
N PRO A 240 11.93 6.29 -12.42
CA PRO A 240 13.16 6.99 -12.11
C PRO A 240 12.89 8.10 -11.09
N ARG A 241 13.72 8.19 -10.04
CA ARG A 241 13.71 9.36 -9.16
C ARG A 241 14.14 10.59 -9.96
N ILE A 242 13.65 11.75 -9.54
CA ILE A 242 13.94 13.02 -10.18
C ILE A 242 14.85 13.84 -9.26
N LEU A 243 15.90 14.43 -9.82
CA LEU A 243 16.73 15.41 -9.11
C LEU A 243 15.93 16.70 -8.92
N LYS A 244 15.84 17.17 -7.66
CA LYS A 244 15.01 18.33 -7.30
C LYS A 244 15.37 19.59 -8.08
N ASP A 245 16.67 19.82 -8.29
CA ASP A 245 17.17 21.07 -8.88
C ASP A 245 17.06 21.08 -10.40
N SER A 246 17.40 19.98 -11.07
CA SER A 246 17.40 19.89 -12.54
C SER A 246 16.07 19.39 -13.12
N LEU A 247 15.20 18.77 -12.32
CA LEU A 247 13.99 18.08 -12.76
C LEU A 247 14.25 16.98 -13.80
N LEU A 248 15.47 16.44 -13.86
CA LEU A 248 15.86 15.34 -14.74
C LEU A 248 15.90 14.02 -13.97
N PRO A 249 15.78 12.87 -14.67
CA PRO A 249 15.92 11.57 -14.03
C PRO A 249 17.33 11.42 -13.43
N ALA A 250 17.37 10.91 -12.21
CA ALA A 250 18.58 10.50 -11.50
C ALA A 250 19.33 9.37 -12.24
N PRO A 251 18.68 8.24 -12.62
CA PRO A 251 19.38 7.18 -13.32
C PRO A 251 19.83 7.63 -14.71
N LYS A 252 20.93 7.06 -15.19
CA LYS A 252 21.50 7.32 -16.53
C LYS A 252 21.36 6.13 -17.48
N SER A 253 21.11 4.95 -16.94
CA SER A 253 20.93 3.69 -17.66
C SER A 253 19.93 2.80 -16.92
N PHE A 254 19.43 1.78 -17.60
CA PHE A 254 18.53 0.77 -17.02
C PHE A 254 19.13 0.05 -15.79
N ASP A 255 20.45 -0.18 -15.82
CA ASP A 255 21.22 -0.84 -14.75
C ASP A 255 21.75 0.12 -13.68
N SER A 256 21.30 1.40 -13.70
CA SER A 256 21.67 2.35 -12.65
C SER A 256 21.23 1.84 -11.27
N PRO A 257 21.94 2.24 -10.18
CA PRO A 257 21.70 1.73 -8.84
C PRO A 257 20.22 1.73 -8.44
N ILE A 258 19.78 0.69 -7.74
CA ILE A 258 18.38 0.52 -7.27
C ILE A 258 17.89 1.76 -6.48
N SER A 259 18.79 2.47 -5.80
CA SER A 259 18.52 3.70 -5.07
C SER A 259 18.01 4.86 -5.94
N ASP A 260 18.29 4.83 -7.24
CA ASP A 260 17.89 5.88 -8.19
C ASP A 260 16.47 5.64 -8.73
N TRP A 261 15.89 4.51 -8.36
CA TRP A 261 14.53 4.11 -8.72
C TRP A 261 13.61 4.17 -7.50
N TYR A 262 12.31 4.17 -7.76
CA TYR A 262 11.30 4.02 -6.72
C TYR A 262 10.06 3.31 -7.28
N PRO A 263 9.34 2.54 -6.45
CA PRO A 263 8.02 2.05 -6.79
C PRO A 263 7.02 3.22 -6.72
N PRO A 264 6.14 3.43 -7.72
CA PRO A 264 5.18 4.54 -7.77
C PRO A 264 4.04 4.50 -6.74
N GLY A 265 4.21 3.73 -5.67
CA GLY A 265 3.22 3.52 -4.61
C GLY A 265 2.10 2.57 -5.03
N HIS A 266 1.21 2.27 -4.08
CA HIS A 266 0.13 1.30 -4.27
C HIS A 266 -0.91 1.70 -5.35
N GLY A 267 -0.91 2.96 -5.79
CA GLY A 267 -1.78 3.43 -6.88
C GLY A 267 -1.42 2.85 -8.25
N ASP A 268 -0.20 2.32 -8.40
CA ASP A 268 0.25 1.68 -9.64
C ASP A 268 -0.37 0.30 -9.87
N VAL A 269 -1.09 -0.23 -8.88
CA VAL A 269 -1.75 -1.55 -8.95
C VAL A 269 -2.59 -1.71 -10.22
N PHE A 270 -3.19 -0.63 -10.73
CA PHE A 270 -4.01 -0.71 -11.94
C PHE A 270 -3.19 -0.95 -13.20
N GLU A 271 -2.14 -0.15 -13.41
CA GLU A 271 -1.30 -0.22 -14.60
C GLU A 271 -0.47 -1.51 -14.59
N SER A 272 0.13 -1.85 -13.45
CA SER A 272 0.94 -3.06 -13.30
C SER A 272 0.12 -4.36 -13.37
N LEU A 273 -1.11 -4.39 -12.84
CA LEU A 273 -1.99 -5.55 -12.97
C LEU A 273 -2.45 -5.77 -14.43
N TYR A 274 -2.66 -4.69 -15.17
CA TYR A 274 -2.97 -4.74 -16.59
C TYR A 274 -1.76 -5.22 -17.41
N ASN A 275 -0.61 -4.57 -17.23
CA ASN A 275 0.62 -4.86 -17.98
C ASN A 275 1.18 -6.26 -17.72
N SER A 276 0.96 -6.82 -16.52
CA SER A 276 1.37 -8.19 -16.18
C SER A 276 0.53 -9.28 -16.85
N GLY A 277 -0.62 -8.96 -17.45
CA GLY A 277 -1.55 -9.95 -18.02
C GLY A 277 -2.29 -10.79 -16.96
N ILE A 278 -2.07 -10.53 -15.66
CA ILE A 278 -2.82 -11.18 -14.58
C ILE A 278 -4.28 -10.74 -14.62
N LEU A 279 -4.57 -9.49 -14.96
CA LEU A 279 -5.96 -9.02 -15.11
C LEU A 279 -6.74 -9.91 -16.08
N ASP A 280 -6.20 -10.16 -17.28
CA ASP A 280 -6.85 -11.01 -18.29
C ASP A 280 -6.99 -12.45 -17.80
N THR A 281 -6.01 -12.94 -17.04
CA THR A 281 -6.03 -14.28 -16.43
C THR A 281 -7.16 -14.41 -15.41
N LEU A 282 -7.33 -13.41 -14.54
CA LEU A 282 -8.41 -13.36 -13.56
C LEU A 282 -9.79 -13.28 -14.23
N ILE A 283 -9.94 -12.42 -15.24
CA ILE A 283 -11.19 -12.28 -15.99
C ILE A 283 -11.56 -13.60 -16.70
N LYS A 284 -10.59 -14.27 -17.34
CA LYS A 284 -10.82 -15.57 -18.01
C LYS A 284 -11.27 -16.66 -17.04
N ARG A 285 -10.85 -16.58 -15.77
CA ARG A 285 -11.27 -17.48 -14.70
C ARG A 285 -12.67 -17.17 -14.14
N GLY A 286 -13.31 -16.09 -14.59
CA GLY A 286 -14.62 -15.66 -14.10
C GLY A 286 -14.56 -14.81 -12.82
N VAL A 287 -13.38 -14.30 -12.45
CA VAL A 287 -13.25 -13.34 -11.35
C VAL A 287 -13.83 -12.00 -11.79
N GLU A 288 -14.70 -11.43 -10.95
CA GLU A 288 -15.35 -10.13 -11.18
C GLU A 288 -14.86 -9.07 -10.18
N ILE A 289 -14.41 -9.48 -8.99
CA ILE A 289 -14.06 -8.58 -7.88
C ILE A 289 -12.68 -8.93 -7.34
N VAL A 290 -11.85 -7.90 -7.11
CA VAL A 290 -10.57 -8.03 -6.40
C VAL A 290 -10.69 -7.34 -5.04
N PHE A 291 -10.43 -8.09 -3.97
CA PHE A 291 -10.28 -7.53 -2.63
C PHE A 291 -8.82 -7.13 -2.39
N LEU A 292 -8.58 -5.82 -2.32
CA LEU A 292 -7.24 -5.25 -2.16
C LEU A 292 -6.99 -4.84 -0.70
N SER A 293 -5.89 -5.31 -0.12
CA SER A 293 -5.46 -4.90 1.23
C SER A 293 -3.95 -4.97 1.40
N ASN A 294 -3.40 -4.27 2.40
CA ASN A 294 -1.99 -4.43 2.74
C ASN A 294 -1.73 -5.80 3.39
N VAL A 295 -0.53 -6.33 3.19
CA VAL A 295 -0.09 -7.58 3.83
C VAL A 295 0.10 -7.43 5.34
N ASP A 296 0.41 -6.22 5.80
CA ASP A 296 0.70 -5.91 7.21
C ASP A 296 -0.54 -5.53 8.04
N ASN A 297 -1.73 -5.55 7.44
CA ASN A 297 -2.97 -5.23 8.12
C ASN A 297 -3.53 -6.48 8.84
N LEU A 298 -3.03 -6.71 10.06
CA LEU A 298 -3.57 -7.68 11.01
C LEU A 298 -4.05 -6.89 12.23
N ALA A 299 -5.34 -6.58 12.34
CA ALA A 299 -5.87 -5.79 13.47
C ALA A 299 -5.54 -6.47 14.81
N PRO A 300 -4.93 -5.78 15.80
CA PRO A 300 -5.59 -4.76 16.63
C PRO A 300 -4.75 -3.49 16.97
N LEU A 301 -5.37 -2.50 17.62
CA LEU A 301 -4.81 -1.16 17.92
C LEU A 301 -3.98 -1.14 19.22
N ILE A 302 -2.65 -1.14 19.10
CA ILE A 302 -1.69 -1.00 20.23
C ILE A 302 -0.71 0.13 19.90
N LYS A 303 -0.43 1.04 20.85
CA LYS A 303 0.54 2.13 20.69
C LYS A 303 1.81 1.86 21.49
N LEU A 304 2.91 1.63 20.79
CA LEU A 304 4.24 1.50 21.40
C LEU A 304 5.14 2.65 20.94
N GLY A 305 5.96 3.15 21.84
CA GLY A 305 6.89 4.25 21.62
C GLY A 305 8.10 3.85 20.77
N ASN A 306 8.98 4.83 20.52
CA ASN A 306 10.14 4.66 19.64
C ASN A 306 11.10 3.55 20.09
N ASP A 307 11.18 3.28 21.40
CA ASP A 307 11.98 2.19 21.99
C ASP A 307 11.58 0.78 21.55
N PHE A 308 10.41 0.63 20.94
CA PHE A 308 9.86 -0.62 20.42
C PHE A 308 9.82 -0.65 18.88
N LYS A 309 10.36 0.37 18.21
CA LYS A 309 10.23 0.54 16.76
C LYS A 309 10.92 -0.57 15.97
N LYS A 310 12.09 -1.04 16.43
CA LYS A 310 12.81 -2.15 15.81
C LYS A 310 12.37 -3.48 16.42
N VAL A 311 12.22 -4.52 15.59
CA VAL A 311 11.86 -5.88 16.07
C VAL A 311 12.86 -6.38 17.12
N SER A 312 14.16 -6.13 16.92
CA SER A 312 15.20 -6.51 17.88
C SER A 312 15.00 -5.87 19.25
N ASP A 313 14.54 -4.62 19.30
CA ASP A 313 14.37 -3.87 20.54
C ASP A 313 13.06 -4.27 21.21
N PHE A 314 11.99 -4.46 20.42
CA PHE A 314 10.74 -5.04 20.90
C PHE A 314 10.95 -6.42 21.55
N GLN A 315 11.65 -7.35 20.89
CA GLN A 315 11.90 -8.71 21.41
C GLN A 315 12.78 -8.70 22.68
N LYS A 316 13.77 -7.80 22.76
CA LYS A 316 14.58 -7.62 23.97
C LYS A 316 13.73 -7.15 25.16
N ARG A 317 12.78 -6.25 24.91
CA ARG A 317 11.94 -5.63 25.93
C ARG A 317 10.74 -6.47 26.30
N ILE A 318 10.22 -7.28 25.38
CA ILE A 318 9.05 -8.15 25.55
C ILE A 318 9.47 -9.57 25.17
N GLY A 319 10.13 -10.25 26.09
CA GLY A 319 10.57 -11.64 25.89
C GLY A 319 9.43 -12.66 25.95
N SER A 320 8.26 -12.26 26.46
CA SER A 320 7.03 -13.06 26.44
C SER A 320 5.86 -12.11 26.23
N ILE A 321 4.98 -12.43 25.28
CA ILE A 321 3.79 -11.62 25.00
C ILE A 321 2.88 -11.61 26.24
N PRO A 322 2.46 -10.43 26.74
CA PRO A 322 1.55 -10.33 27.88
C PRO A 322 0.13 -10.79 27.49
N LYS A 323 -0.66 -11.21 28.49
CA LYS A 323 -2.08 -11.50 28.31
C LYS A 323 -2.84 -10.19 28.15
N ILE A 324 -3.44 -9.95 26.98
CA ILE A 324 -4.13 -8.71 26.62
C ILE A 324 -5.59 -8.93 26.22
N ILE A 325 -6.20 -10.04 26.66
CA ILE A 325 -7.56 -10.44 26.24
C ILE A 325 -8.61 -9.40 26.68
N GLU A 326 -8.42 -8.78 27.84
CA GLU A 326 -9.33 -7.78 28.41
C GLU A 326 -8.76 -6.35 28.26
N LEU A 327 -7.84 -6.13 27.32
CA LEU A 327 -7.19 -4.84 27.11
C LEU A 327 -7.97 -4.00 26.08
N ASP A 328 -8.33 -2.78 26.46
CA ASP A 328 -8.99 -1.80 25.57
C ASP A 328 -7.97 -0.86 24.90
N HIS A 329 -6.98 -0.41 25.67
CA HIS A 329 -5.99 0.56 25.22
C HIS A 329 -4.64 0.33 25.89
N LEU A 330 -3.58 0.23 25.09
CA LEU A 330 -2.19 0.19 25.58
C LEU A 330 -1.35 1.28 24.94
N THR A 331 -0.74 2.10 25.79
CA THR A 331 0.33 3.02 25.41
C THR A 331 1.57 2.72 26.24
N ILE A 332 2.69 2.38 25.60
CA ILE A 332 3.99 2.24 26.28
C ILE A 332 4.98 3.22 25.66
N THR A 333 5.61 4.08 26.46
CA THR A 333 6.60 5.07 26.00
C THR A 333 7.86 5.01 26.86
N GLY A 334 9.03 5.14 26.22
CA GLY A 334 10.33 5.07 26.89
C GLY A 334 10.85 3.64 27.06
N ALA A 335 11.99 3.51 27.74
CA ALA A 335 12.65 2.23 27.96
C ALA A 335 11.90 1.37 28.99
N VAL A 336 10.93 0.58 28.53
CA VAL A 336 10.12 -0.33 29.38
C VAL A 336 10.43 -1.78 29.02
N ASN A 337 10.60 -2.64 30.03
CA ASN A 337 10.76 -4.09 29.87
C ASN A 337 9.57 -4.80 30.54
N LEU A 338 9.00 -5.81 29.87
CA LEU A 338 7.91 -6.63 30.39
C LEU A 338 8.40 -8.02 30.75
N GLY A 339 8.26 -8.38 32.03
CA GLY A 339 8.53 -9.73 32.52
C GLY A 339 7.57 -10.80 31.97
N ARG A 340 7.91 -12.07 32.17
CA ARG A 340 7.05 -13.19 31.72
C ARG A 340 5.73 -13.22 32.48
N GLY A 341 4.65 -13.61 31.80
CA GLY A 341 3.33 -13.81 32.43
C GLY A 341 2.59 -12.53 32.83
N VAL A 342 3.02 -11.36 32.37
CA VAL A 342 2.31 -10.09 32.61
C VAL A 342 0.91 -10.13 31.99
N THR A 343 -0.07 -9.56 32.67
CA THR A 343 -1.46 -9.42 32.19
C THR A 343 -1.86 -7.94 32.18
N LEU A 344 -2.44 -7.47 31.07
CA LEU A 344 -2.87 -6.08 30.89
C LEU A 344 -4.38 -6.06 30.61
N LYS A 345 -5.11 -5.20 31.32
CA LYS A 345 -6.58 -5.09 31.28
C LYS A 345 -7.05 -3.64 31.24
N GLY A 346 -8.16 -3.36 30.54
CA GLY A 346 -8.76 -2.04 30.41
C GLY A 346 -7.82 -1.04 29.71
N THR A 347 -7.63 0.14 30.28
CA THR A 347 -6.67 1.15 29.78
C THR A 347 -5.36 1.11 30.57
N VAL A 348 -4.27 0.72 29.92
CA VAL A 348 -2.93 0.69 30.52
C VAL A 348 -2.00 1.67 29.80
N ILE A 349 -1.38 2.59 30.56
CA ILE A 349 -0.41 3.54 30.05
C ILE A 349 0.88 3.41 30.86
N ILE A 350 2.00 3.12 30.21
CA ILE A 350 3.31 2.98 30.86
C ILE A 350 4.27 4.00 30.25
N VAL A 351 4.83 4.88 31.08
CA VAL A 351 5.73 5.95 30.63
C VAL A 351 7.01 5.91 31.45
N ALA A 352 8.08 5.39 30.86
CA ALA A 352 9.42 5.54 31.41
C ALA A 352 9.91 6.98 31.17
N THR A 353 10.43 7.59 32.23
CA THR A 353 10.99 8.95 32.16
C THR A 353 12.25 8.95 31.30
N GLU A 354 12.56 10.08 30.65
CA GLU A 354 13.76 10.20 29.82
C GLU A 354 15.04 9.82 30.60
N GLY A 355 15.88 8.98 30.02
CA GLY A 355 17.09 8.44 30.67
C GLY A 355 16.84 7.37 31.75
N SER A 356 15.59 7.02 32.04
CA SER A 356 15.20 5.98 33.00
C SER A 356 14.70 4.70 32.32
N THR A 357 14.68 3.60 33.06
CA THR A 357 14.11 2.31 32.62
C THR A 357 13.03 1.87 33.60
N ILE A 358 11.96 1.23 33.10
CA ILE A 358 10.94 0.59 33.92
C ILE A 358 10.92 -0.90 33.60
N ASP A 359 11.26 -1.73 34.58
CA ASP A 359 11.12 -3.18 34.53
C ASP A 359 9.80 -3.59 35.19
N ILE A 360 8.82 -4.04 34.40
CA ILE A 360 7.58 -4.60 34.93
C ILE A 360 7.86 -6.04 35.39
N PRO A 361 7.68 -6.35 36.69
CA PRO A 361 8.01 -7.67 37.23
C PRO A 361 7.21 -8.80 36.56
N PRO A 362 7.79 -10.02 36.46
CA PRO A 362 7.07 -11.20 35.99
C PRO A 362 5.77 -11.45 36.77
N GLY A 363 4.71 -11.86 36.08
CA GLY A 363 3.40 -12.16 36.67
C GLY A 363 2.55 -10.93 37.04
N SER A 364 3.04 -9.71 36.82
CA SER A 364 2.30 -8.48 37.15
C SER A 364 0.97 -8.39 36.40
N ILE A 365 -0.08 -7.93 37.09
CA ILE A 365 -1.38 -7.65 36.49
C ILE A 365 -1.60 -6.13 36.56
N LEU A 366 -1.74 -5.48 35.40
CA LEU A 366 -1.99 -4.04 35.28
C LEU A 366 -3.39 -3.84 34.71
N GLU A 367 -4.26 -3.18 35.47
CA GLU A 367 -5.64 -2.93 35.09
C GLU A 367 -6.00 -1.47 35.31
N ASN A 368 -6.46 -0.78 34.27
CA ASN A 368 -6.91 0.62 34.33
C ASN A 368 -5.93 1.57 35.05
N VAL A 369 -4.65 1.46 34.71
CA VAL A 369 -3.55 2.09 35.44
C VAL A 369 -2.61 2.90 34.53
N VAL A 370 -2.10 4.00 35.08
CA VAL A 370 -0.98 4.76 34.53
C VAL A 370 0.26 4.52 35.39
N VAL A 371 1.29 3.91 34.81
CA VAL A 371 2.58 3.65 35.46
C VAL A 371 3.61 4.62 34.90
N GLN A 372 4.19 5.46 35.76
CA GLN A 372 5.23 6.41 35.38
C GLN A 372 6.38 6.39 36.39
N GLY A 373 7.62 6.46 35.92
CA GLY A 373 8.79 6.57 36.80
C GLY A 373 10.05 5.89 36.27
N SER A 374 10.80 5.30 37.19
CA SER A 374 12.04 4.54 36.98
C SER A 374 12.06 3.37 37.97
N LEU A 375 12.20 2.15 37.46
CA LEU A 375 12.28 0.93 38.25
C LEU A 375 13.21 -0.05 37.53
N ARG A 376 14.27 -0.51 38.21
CA ARG A 376 15.21 -1.49 37.66
C ARG A 376 15.26 -2.73 38.54
N LEU A 377 15.02 -3.89 37.94
CA LEU A 377 15.15 -5.19 38.60
C LEU A 377 16.56 -5.73 38.38
N LEU A 378 17.22 -6.17 39.45
CA LEU A 378 18.54 -6.82 39.40
C LEU A 378 18.36 -8.29 39.82
N GLU A 379 19.04 -9.21 39.13
CA GLU A 379 19.10 -10.61 39.57
C GLU A 379 19.88 -10.70 40.88
N HIS A 380 19.38 -11.48 41.83
CA HIS A 380 20.00 -11.73 43.13
C HIS A 380 20.91 -12.96 43.11
#